data_AF-A0A2K6EKW9-F1
#
_entry.id   AF-A0A2K6EKW9-F1
#
_cell.length_a   1.000
_cell.length_b   1.000
_cell.length_c   1.000
_cell.angle_alpha   90.00
_cell.angle_beta   90.00
_cell.angle_gamma   90.00
#
_symmetry.space_group_name_H-M   'P 1'
#
loop_
_entity.id
_entity.type
_entity.pdbx_description
1 polymer ?
#
loop_
_entity_poly.entity_id
_entity_poly.type
_entity_poly.pdbx_seq_one_letter_code
_entity_poly.pdbx_strand_id
1 'polypeptide(L)'
;MAAAAGPATAQRFFQSFSDALIVEDPQAALEKLTKALEQKPDDAQYYCQRAYCHILLGNYSDAVANAKSLQLNPNNPTAMLRNGICEYHEKNYAAALETFTEGQKLDSADADFSVWIKRCQETQNGLESETHQSKIKYDWCQTESQVIFTLMIKNVHKNDVNVEFSEKELSALVKLPSGEDYNLKLRLPYPIIPEQSTFKVLFTKMEIKMKRPEAVRWETLEGQGDVSKPKQFIADVKNLYPSSSHYSRNWDKLVGEIKEEEKNENRSKHATNKSFMESGDTISNTNWFVVGKRKVEINPPDDMEKVLNKLVCFHCKKKERKKKKRNEEKTHLPSS
;
A
#
# COMPACT_ATOMS: atom_id res chain seq x y z
N MET A 1 62.84 -36.99 34.45
CA MET A 1 62.06 -37.41 33.25
C MET A 1 60.71 -36.72 33.30
N ALA A 2 60.54 -35.66 32.50
CA ALA A 2 59.24 -35.09 32.08
C ALA A 2 59.54 -33.94 31.11
N ALA A 3 59.92 -34.27 29.87
CA ALA A 3 59.91 -33.30 28.78
C ALA A 3 58.54 -33.45 28.10
N ALA A 4 57.59 -32.63 28.55
CA ALA A 4 56.25 -32.55 27.99
C ALA A 4 56.31 -32.11 26.53
N ALA A 5 55.45 -32.76 25.73
CA ALA A 5 55.31 -32.59 24.30
C ALA A 5 55.24 -31.12 23.87
N GLY A 6 56.13 -30.71 22.97
CA GLY A 6 55.90 -29.50 22.17
C GLY A 6 54.68 -29.74 21.27
N PRO A 7 53.77 -28.76 21.10
CA PRO A 7 52.70 -28.88 20.13
C PRO A 7 53.29 -28.75 18.72
N ALA A 8 53.69 -29.89 18.17
CA ALA A 8 53.81 -30.10 16.74
C ALA A 8 52.40 -30.14 16.12
N THR A 9 51.80 -28.98 15.89
CA THR A 9 50.58 -28.85 15.07
C THR A 9 50.36 -27.43 14.53
N ALA A 10 51.42 -26.71 14.17
CA ALA A 10 51.32 -25.55 13.26
C ALA A 10 51.24 -26.02 11.79
N GLN A 11 50.43 -27.06 11.52
CA GLN A 11 50.29 -27.62 10.19
C GLN A 11 49.34 -26.73 9.39
N ARG A 12 49.95 -25.77 8.68
CA ARG A 12 49.51 -25.16 7.42
C ARG A 12 48.06 -25.48 7.00
N PHE A 13 47.10 -24.74 7.54
CA PHE A 13 45.77 -24.60 6.92
C PHE A 13 45.72 -23.30 6.13
N PHE A 14 46.56 -23.20 5.08
CA PHE A 14 46.27 -22.29 3.97
C PHE A 14 45.43 -23.07 2.97
N GLN A 15 44.20 -23.38 3.36
CA GLN A 15 43.24 -23.97 2.43
C GLN A 15 42.79 -22.86 1.49
N SER A 16 43.15 -23.01 0.21
CA SER A 16 42.38 -22.38 -0.86
C SER A 16 40.94 -22.89 -0.72
N PHE A 17 40.00 -22.01 -0.39
CA PHE A 17 38.58 -22.37 -0.45
C PHE A 17 38.21 -22.38 -1.94
N SER A 18 37.99 -23.56 -2.50
CA SER A 18 37.40 -23.64 -3.84
C SER A 18 35.95 -23.16 -3.79
N ASP A 19 35.49 -22.46 -4.82
CA ASP A 19 34.10 -21.99 -4.87
C ASP A 19 33.08 -23.13 -4.73
N ALA A 20 33.38 -24.33 -5.23
CA ALA A 20 32.54 -25.52 -5.04
C ALA A 20 32.30 -25.88 -3.56
N LEU A 21 33.34 -25.76 -2.73
CA LEU A 21 33.25 -26.02 -1.29
C LEU A 21 32.41 -24.95 -0.57
N ILE A 22 32.46 -23.71 -1.06
CA ILE A 22 31.66 -22.60 -0.52
C ILE A 22 30.18 -22.82 -0.85
N VAL A 23 29.88 -23.31 -2.05
CA VAL A 23 28.50 -23.60 -2.47
C VAL A 23 27.91 -24.78 -1.69
N GLU A 24 28.70 -25.79 -1.35
CA GLU A 24 28.24 -26.96 -0.59
C GLU A 24 27.82 -26.60 0.84
N ASP A 25 28.61 -25.79 1.55
CA ASP A 25 28.30 -25.31 2.89
C ASP A 25 28.78 -23.86 3.09
N PRO A 26 27.96 -22.85 2.74
CA PRO A 26 28.36 -21.45 2.81
C PRO A 26 28.53 -20.96 4.25
N GLN A 27 27.81 -21.55 5.21
CA GLN A 27 27.86 -21.16 6.62
C GLN A 27 29.17 -21.64 7.26
N ALA A 28 29.54 -22.92 7.08
CA ALA A 28 30.80 -23.43 7.57
C ALA A 28 32.01 -22.77 6.88
N ALA A 29 31.88 -22.45 5.58
CA ALA A 29 32.90 -21.69 4.86
C ALA A 29 33.08 -20.29 5.44
N LEU A 30 31.99 -19.59 5.78
CA LEU A 30 32.01 -18.25 6.37
C LEU A 30 32.78 -18.22 7.70
N GLU A 31 32.54 -19.19 8.59
CA GLU A 31 33.25 -19.28 9.87
C GLU A 31 34.75 -19.50 9.69
N LYS A 32 35.12 -20.39 8.77
CA LYS A 32 36.54 -20.68 8.48
C LYS A 32 37.23 -19.47 7.86
N LEU A 33 36.58 -18.77 6.92
CA LEU A 33 37.10 -17.55 6.29
C LEU A 33 37.26 -16.42 7.30
N THR A 34 36.34 -16.29 8.26
CA THR A 34 36.43 -15.28 9.32
C THR A 34 37.65 -15.55 10.22
N LYS A 35 37.88 -16.80 10.64
CA LYS A 35 39.09 -17.21 11.38
C LYS A 35 40.37 -17.03 10.55
N ALA A 36 40.31 -17.23 9.24
CA ALA A 36 41.45 -17.01 8.36
C ALA A 36 41.82 -15.51 8.26
N LEU A 37 40.82 -14.64 8.21
CA LEU A 37 41.01 -13.17 8.20
C LEU A 37 41.54 -12.63 9.53
N GLU A 38 41.25 -13.27 10.67
CA GLU A 38 41.89 -12.93 11.96
C GLU A 38 43.41 -13.15 11.93
N GLN A 39 43.86 -14.17 11.18
CA GLN A 39 45.29 -14.46 11.03
C GLN A 39 45.95 -13.63 9.93
N LYS A 40 45.21 -13.34 8.86
CA LYS A 40 45.66 -12.52 7.72
C LYS A 40 44.61 -11.48 7.34
N PRO A 41 44.64 -10.30 7.98
CA PRO A 41 43.63 -9.26 7.79
C PRO A 41 43.72 -8.51 6.45
N ASP A 42 44.77 -8.74 5.67
CA ASP A 42 45.03 -8.02 4.41
C ASP A 42 44.97 -8.92 3.17
N ASP A 43 44.36 -10.11 3.30
CA ASP A 43 44.20 -11.03 2.17
C ASP A 43 42.92 -10.72 1.38
N ALA A 44 43.10 -10.15 0.18
CA ALA A 44 42.00 -9.78 -0.71
C ALA A 44 41.13 -10.98 -1.12
N GLN A 45 41.72 -12.17 -1.26
CA GLN A 45 41.01 -13.37 -1.71
C GLN A 45 40.04 -13.85 -0.64
N TYR A 46 40.44 -13.84 0.63
CA TYR A 46 39.54 -14.22 1.72
C TYR A 46 38.36 -13.27 1.87
N TYR A 47 38.54 -11.97 1.67
CA TYR A 47 37.42 -11.03 1.61
C TYR A 47 36.48 -11.33 0.45
N CYS A 48 37.01 -11.61 -0.75
CA CYS A 48 36.22 -11.95 -1.93
C CYS A 48 35.41 -13.25 -1.75
N GLN A 49 36.02 -14.27 -1.13
CA GLN A 49 35.35 -15.55 -0.82
C GLN A 49 34.31 -15.39 0.29
N ARG A 50 34.60 -14.57 1.31
CA ARG A 50 33.64 -14.26 2.38
C ARG A 50 32.42 -13.52 1.85
N ALA A 51 32.62 -12.57 0.92
CA ALA A 51 31.54 -11.89 0.22
C ALA A 51 30.63 -12.90 -0.50
N TYR A 52 31.23 -13.90 -1.16
CA TYR A 52 30.47 -14.94 -1.85
C TYR A 52 29.61 -15.79 -0.89
N CYS A 53 30.16 -16.17 0.27
CA CYS A 53 29.36 -16.83 1.31
C CYS A 53 28.14 -15.98 1.71
N HIS A 54 28.34 -14.69 1.95
CA HIS A 54 27.24 -13.79 2.33
C HIS A 54 26.19 -13.64 1.22
N ILE A 55 26.60 -13.58 -0.05
CA ILE A 55 25.70 -13.56 -1.21
C ILE A 55 24.84 -14.83 -1.24
N LEU A 56 25.46 -16.01 -1.07
CA LEU A 56 24.73 -17.29 -1.06
C LEU A 56 23.76 -17.41 0.12
N LEU A 57 24.08 -16.79 1.26
CA LEU A 57 23.22 -16.74 2.44
C LEU A 57 22.15 -15.64 2.37
N GLY A 58 22.18 -14.77 1.35
CA GLY A 58 21.26 -13.63 1.20
C GLY A 58 21.56 -12.43 2.12
N ASN A 59 22.72 -12.43 2.79
CA ASN A 59 23.15 -11.38 3.71
C ASN A 59 23.92 -10.28 2.96
N TYR A 60 23.24 -9.60 2.04
CA TYR A 60 23.89 -8.62 1.14
C TYR A 60 24.49 -7.41 1.87
N SER A 61 23.89 -6.98 3.00
CA SER A 61 24.40 -5.87 3.81
C SER A 61 25.80 -6.12 4.37
N ASP A 62 26.05 -7.36 4.82
CA ASP A 62 27.36 -7.76 5.33
C ASP A 62 28.35 -7.99 4.18
N ALA A 63 27.82 -8.36 3.00
CA ALA A 63 28.61 -8.59 1.81
C ALA A 63 29.25 -7.29 1.28
N VAL A 64 28.57 -6.14 1.38
CA VAL A 64 29.11 -4.83 0.99
C VAL A 64 30.31 -4.40 1.84
N ALA A 65 30.36 -4.78 3.13
CA ALA A 65 31.55 -4.56 3.94
C ALA A 65 32.81 -5.28 3.40
N ASN A 66 32.63 -6.28 2.52
CA ASN A 66 33.73 -7.00 1.87
C ASN A 66 34.21 -6.35 0.56
N ALA A 67 33.71 -5.16 0.20
CA ALA A 67 34.29 -4.29 -0.82
C ALA A 67 35.77 -3.92 -0.54
N LYS A 68 36.24 -4.14 0.70
CA LYS A 68 37.68 -4.08 1.04
C LYS A 68 38.55 -4.98 0.14
N SER A 69 38.00 -6.07 -0.40
CA SER A 69 38.70 -6.90 -1.39
C SER A 69 39.15 -6.10 -2.63
N LEU A 70 38.32 -5.17 -3.11
CA LEU A 70 38.62 -4.28 -4.24
C LEU A 70 39.60 -3.16 -3.86
N GLN A 71 39.63 -2.74 -2.59
CA GLN A 71 40.65 -1.79 -2.12
C GLN A 71 42.04 -2.44 -2.10
N LEU A 72 42.11 -3.72 -1.72
CA LEU A 72 43.36 -4.49 -1.66
C LEU A 72 43.82 -4.97 -3.05
N ASN A 73 42.88 -5.35 -3.91
CA ASN A 73 43.15 -5.72 -5.30
C ASN A 73 42.06 -5.15 -6.23
N PRO A 74 42.27 -3.94 -6.78
CA PRO A 74 41.29 -3.28 -7.64
C PRO A 74 41.03 -4.02 -8.96
N ASN A 75 42.02 -4.78 -9.45
CA ASN A 75 41.96 -5.42 -10.77
C ASN A 75 41.47 -6.87 -10.71
N ASN A 76 40.53 -7.18 -9.80
CA ASN A 76 39.98 -8.52 -9.65
C ASN A 76 38.53 -8.58 -10.19
N PRO A 77 38.31 -9.11 -11.40
CA PRO A 77 36.97 -9.14 -12.01
C PRO A 77 35.98 -9.96 -11.17
N THR A 78 36.39 -11.08 -10.56
CA THR A 78 35.52 -11.89 -9.70
C THR A 78 35.06 -11.11 -8.46
N ALA A 79 35.94 -10.30 -7.87
CA ALA A 79 35.58 -9.44 -6.74
C ALA A 79 34.61 -8.33 -7.18
N MET A 80 34.80 -7.74 -8.36
CA MET A 80 33.90 -6.72 -8.91
C MET A 80 32.52 -7.29 -9.19
N LEU A 81 32.45 -8.49 -9.80
CA LEU A 81 31.20 -9.19 -10.06
C LEU A 81 30.44 -9.44 -8.74
N ARG A 82 31.11 -9.98 -7.73
CA ARG A 82 30.50 -10.24 -6.42
C ARG A 82 30.04 -8.93 -5.75
N ASN A 83 30.84 -7.86 -5.80
CA ASN A 83 30.46 -6.57 -5.23
C ASN A 83 29.24 -5.96 -5.93
N GLY A 84 29.21 -5.98 -7.27
CA GLY A 84 28.08 -5.47 -8.05
C GLY A 84 26.78 -6.23 -7.75
N ILE A 85 26.86 -7.54 -7.51
CA ILE A 85 25.69 -8.35 -7.09
C ILE A 85 25.16 -7.86 -5.75
N CYS A 86 26.03 -7.60 -4.77
CA CYS A 86 25.63 -7.05 -3.47
C CYS A 86 24.95 -5.69 -3.63
N GLU A 87 25.57 -4.77 -4.38
CA GLU A 87 25.03 -3.43 -4.65
C GLU A 87 23.66 -3.48 -5.34
N TYR A 88 23.47 -4.41 -6.28
CA TYR A 88 22.19 -4.65 -6.93
C TYR A 88 21.11 -5.05 -5.92
N HIS A 89 21.42 -5.99 -5.02
CA HIS A 89 20.48 -6.44 -4.00
C HIS A 89 20.22 -5.40 -2.90
N GLU A 90 21.13 -4.46 -2.69
CA GLU A 90 20.93 -3.26 -1.87
C GLU A 90 20.13 -2.16 -2.57
N LYS A 91 19.71 -2.37 -3.83
CA LYS A 91 18.98 -1.42 -4.68
C LYS A 91 19.82 -0.22 -5.14
N ASN A 92 21.15 -0.30 -5.01
CA ASN A 92 22.08 0.69 -5.53
C ASN A 92 22.39 0.40 -7.00
N TYR A 93 21.37 0.39 -7.86
CA TYR A 93 21.47 -0.07 -9.25
C TYR A 93 22.46 0.73 -10.11
N ALA A 94 22.60 2.04 -9.84
CA ALA A 94 23.54 2.91 -10.55
C ALA A 94 25.00 2.54 -10.24
N ALA A 95 25.32 2.32 -8.96
CA ALA A 95 26.65 1.88 -8.52
C ALA A 95 26.95 0.47 -9.05
N ALA A 96 25.97 -0.45 -8.94
CA ALA A 96 26.12 -1.80 -9.47
C ALA A 96 26.42 -1.81 -10.98
N LEU A 97 25.72 -0.98 -11.76
CA LEU A 97 25.95 -0.84 -13.20
C LEU A 97 27.39 -0.39 -13.49
N GLU A 98 27.89 0.62 -12.79
CA GLU A 98 29.28 1.09 -12.92
C GLU A 98 30.26 -0.05 -12.60
N THR A 99 30.13 -0.68 -11.43
CA THR A 99 30.97 -1.81 -10.99
C THR A 99 31.00 -2.94 -12.01
N PHE A 100 29.84 -3.35 -12.57
CA PHE A 100 29.79 -4.39 -13.59
C PHE A 100 30.43 -3.97 -14.92
N THR A 101 30.25 -2.71 -15.34
CA THR A 101 30.88 -2.21 -16.58
C THR A 101 32.40 -2.11 -16.46
N GLU A 102 32.92 -1.78 -15.29
CA GLU A 102 34.35 -1.81 -15.04
C GLU A 102 34.89 -3.24 -15.01
N GLY A 103 34.20 -4.15 -14.33
CA GLY A 103 34.56 -5.57 -14.33
C GLY A 103 34.58 -6.19 -15.73
N GLN A 104 33.62 -5.84 -16.58
CA GLN A 104 33.57 -6.26 -17.98
C GLN A 104 34.75 -5.76 -18.82
N LYS A 105 35.30 -4.59 -18.50
CA LYS A 105 36.52 -4.08 -19.18
C LYS A 105 37.76 -4.90 -18.82
N LEU A 106 37.79 -5.48 -17.62
CA LEU A 106 38.89 -6.33 -17.15
C LEU A 106 38.76 -7.76 -17.68
N ASP A 107 37.55 -8.31 -17.66
CA ASP A 107 37.23 -9.62 -18.22
C ASP A 107 36.02 -9.54 -19.14
N SER A 108 36.29 -9.33 -20.42
CA SER A 108 35.25 -9.24 -21.46
C SER A 108 34.70 -10.59 -21.89
N ALA A 109 35.31 -11.71 -21.45
CA ALA A 109 34.88 -13.06 -21.82
C ALA A 109 33.80 -13.60 -20.89
N ASP A 110 33.74 -13.10 -19.65
CA ASP A 110 32.72 -13.49 -18.69
C ASP A 110 31.34 -12.92 -19.07
N ALA A 111 30.42 -13.83 -19.39
CA ALA A 111 29.06 -13.50 -19.78
C ALA A 111 28.24 -12.93 -18.61
N ASP A 112 28.62 -13.21 -17.36
CA ASP A 112 27.86 -12.81 -16.17
C ASP A 112 27.76 -11.28 -16.07
N PHE A 113 28.83 -10.55 -16.41
CA PHE A 113 28.79 -9.08 -16.44
C PHE A 113 27.71 -8.56 -17.38
N SER A 114 27.60 -9.13 -18.59
CA SER A 114 26.61 -8.70 -19.58
C SER A 114 25.18 -8.96 -19.09
N VAL A 115 24.96 -10.09 -18.43
CA VAL A 115 23.67 -10.46 -17.84
C VAL A 115 23.28 -9.47 -16.74
N TRP A 116 24.20 -9.16 -15.83
CA TRP A 116 23.93 -8.24 -14.72
C TRP A 116 23.78 -6.78 -15.16
N ILE A 117 24.57 -6.31 -16.14
CA ILE A 117 24.42 -4.97 -16.74
C ILE A 117 23.02 -4.80 -17.33
N LYS A 118 22.57 -5.76 -18.15
CA LYS A 118 21.23 -5.72 -18.74
C LYS A 118 20.14 -5.71 -17.66
N ARG A 119 20.30 -6.55 -16.63
CA ARG A 119 19.37 -6.61 -15.49
C ARG A 119 19.30 -5.29 -14.71
N CYS A 120 20.42 -4.61 -14.49
CA CYS A 120 20.45 -3.29 -13.86
C CYS A 120 19.69 -2.25 -14.69
N GLN A 121 19.94 -2.21 -16.01
CA GLN A 121 19.26 -1.29 -16.93
C GLN A 121 17.75 -1.51 -16.97
N GLU A 122 17.31 -2.78 -17.04
CA GLU A 122 15.88 -3.13 -17.02
C GLU A 122 15.22 -2.72 -15.70
N THR A 123 15.91 -2.94 -14.57
CA THR A 123 15.41 -2.57 -13.24
C THR A 123 15.32 -1.04 -13.09
N GLN A 124 16.31 -0.30 -13.60
CA GLN A 124 16.33 1.15 -13.55
C GLN A 124 15.25 1.76 -14.46
N ASN A 125 15.08 1.24 -15.67
CA ASN A 125 13.98 1.63 -16.56
C ASN A 125 12.60 1.29 -15.97
N GLY A 126 12.49 0.17 -15.26
CA GLY A 126 11.27 -0.21 -14.53
C GLY A 126 10.97 0.75 -13.37
N LEU A 127 11.98 1.15 -12.60
CA LEU A 127 11.82 2.17 -11.55
C LEU A 127 11.51 3.55 -12.14
N GLU A 128 12.11 3.96 -13.25
CA GLU A 128 11.77 5.23 -13.92
C GLU A 128 10.32 5.24 -14.45
N SER A 129 9.76 4.08 -14.77
CA SER A 129 8.32 3.94 -15.02
C SER A 129 7.46 4.05 -13.75
N GLU A 130 8.03 3.91 -12.55
CA GLU A 130 7.30 3.93 -11.27
C GLU A 130 7.57 5.19 -10.39
N THR A 131 8.65 5.97 -10.59
CA THR A 131 9.13 6.94 -9.59
C THR A 131 8.72 8.40 -9.72
N HIS A 132 7.90 8.83 -10.70
CA HIS A 132 7.33 10.19 -10.69
C HIS A 132 5.82 10.21 -10.93
N GLN A 133 5.07 9.51 -10.08
CA GLN A 133 3.65 9.79 -9.92
C GLN A 133 3.33 9.86 -8.43
N SER A 134 3.23 11.08 -7.90
CA SER A 134 2.20 11.38 -6.89
C SER A 134 0.93 10.72 -7.42
N LYS A 135 0.55 9.54 -6.90
CA LYS A 135 -0.37 8.62 -7.58
C LYS A 135 -1.77 9.21 -7.59
N ILE A 136 -2.00 10.10 -8.56
CA ILE A 136 -3.27 10.74 -8.83
C ILE A 136 -4.23 9.60 -9.14
N LYS A 137 -5.31 9.53 -8.37
CA LYS A 137 -6.35 8.53 -8.58
C LYS A 137 -6.85 8.65 -10.01
N TYR A 138 -6.82 7.56 -10.75
CA TYR A 138 -7.40 7.48 -12.08
C TYR A 138 -8.44 6.37 -12.15
N ASP A 139 -9.27 6.45 -13.17
CA ASP A 139 -10.24 5.43 -13.56
C ASP A 139 -10.26 5.31 -15.08
N TRP A 140 -10.65 4.16 -15.62
CA TRP A 140 -10.80 4.00 -17.06
C TRP A 140 -11.97 3.08 -17.39
N CYS A 141 -12.64 3.42 -18.48
CA CYS A 141 -13.71 2.62 -19.04
C CYS A 141 -13.56 2.54 -20.56
N GLN A 142 -14.24 1.58 -21.18
CA GLN A 142 -14.23 1.41 -22.63
C GLN A 142 -15.64 1.21 -23.16
N THR A 143 -15.88 1.76 -24.34
CA THR A 143 -17.06 1.47 -25.17
C THR A 143 -16.66 0.48 -26.27
N GLU A 144 -17.45 0.31 -27.32
CA GLU A 144 -17.06 -0.47 -28.50
C GLU A 144 -16.05 0.26 -29.39
N SER A 145 -16.01 1.60 -29.35
CA SER A 145 -15.18 2.39 -30.28
C SER A 145 -14.18 3.33 -29.62
N GLN A 146 -14.23 3.49 -28.30
CA GLN A 146 -13.38 4.43 -27.56
C GLN A 146 -12.96 3.87 -26.20
N VAL A 147 -11.76 4.23 -25.77
CA VAL A 147 -11.28 4.05 -24.39
C VAL A 147 -11.24 5.42 -23.73
N ILE A 148 -11.81 5.53 -22.54
CA ILE A 148 -11.90 6.78 -21.78
C ILE A 148 -11.08 6.60 -20.51
N PHE A 149 -10.00 7.37 -20.40
CA PHE A 149 -9.14 7.43 -19.23
C PHE A 149 -9.42 8.72 -18.46
N THR A 150 -9.62 8.63 -17.15
CA THR A 150 -10.03 9.75 -16.29
C THR A 150 -9.04 9.92 -15.15
N LEU A 151 -8.35 11.06 -15.10
CA LEU A 151 -7.48 11.45 -13.99
C LEU A 151 -8.23 12.38 -13.03
N MET A 152 -8.20 12.09 -11.73
CA MET A 152 -8.86 12.91 -10.71
C MET A 152 -7.95 14.05 -10.25
N ILE A 153 -7.85 15.09 -11.06
CA ILE A 153 -7.02 16.28 -10.80
C ILE A 153 -7.94 17.50 -10.61
N LYS A 154 -7.72 18.25 -9.53
CA LYS A 154 -8.51 19.45 -9.22
C LYS A 154 -7.80 20.71 -9.65
N ASN A 155 -8.59 21.70 -10.10
CA ASN A 155 -8.14 23.07 -10.34
C ASN A 155 -6.99 23.20 -11.35
N VAL A 156 -7.07 22.45 -12.45
CA VAL A 156 -6.12 22.53 -13.56
C VAL A 156 -6.79 23.23 -14.74
N HIS A 157 -6.06 24.15 -15.39
CA HIS A 157 -6.54 24.83 -16.59
C HIS A 157 -6.04 24.14 -17.86
N LYS A 158 -6.75 24.36 -18.97
CA LYS A 158 -6.40 23.77 -20.27
C LYS A 158 -4.99 24.16 -20.76
N ASN A 159 -4.52 25.35 -20.39
CA ASN A 159 -3.19 25.84 -20.79
C ASN A 159 -2.04 25.16 -20.03
N ASP A 160 -2.35 24.52 -18.90
CA ASP A 160 -1.39 23.86 -18.02
C ASP A 160 -1.26 22.36 -18.31
N VAL A 161 -1.93 21.89 -19.38
CA VAL A 161 -1.99 20.50 -19.79
C VAL A 161 -1.50 20.37 -21.22
N ASN A 162 -0.52 19.51 -21.44
CA ASN A 162 -0.14 19.02 -22.76
C ASN A 162 -0.45 17.53 -22.86
N VAL A 163 -1.19 17.11 -23.88
CA VAL A 163 -1.49 15.69 -24.14
C VAL A 163 -1.07 15.36 -25.56
N GLU A 164 -0.22 14.35 -25.68
CA GLU A 164 0.30 13.84 -26.94
C GLU A 164 -0.17 12.41 -27.14
N PHE A 165 -0.75 12.16 -28.31
CA PHE A 165 -1.25 10.86 -28.71
C PHE A 165 -0.30 10.25 -29.74
N SER A 166 0.15 9.03 -29.49
CA SER A 166 0.87 8.19 -30.46
C SER A 166 0.07 6.92 -30.71
N GLU A 167 0.40 6.17 -31.76
CA GLU A 167 -0.36 4.95 -32.10
C GLU A 167 -0.42 3.96 -30.94
N LYS A 168 0.67 3.77 -30.18
CA LYS A 168 0.73 2.83 -29.04
C LYS A 168 1.15 3.47 -27.72
N GLU A 169 1.24 4.79 -27.66
CA GLU A 169 1.68 5.49 -26.45
C GLU A 169 0.80 6.73 -26.22
N LEU A 170 0.54 7.03 -24.95
CA LEU A 170 -0.13 8.24 -24.51
C LEU A 170 0.79 8.94 -23.50
N SER A 171 1.15 10.18 -23.80
CA SER A 171 1.88 11.06 -22.88
C SER A 171 1.01 12.26 -22.49
N ALA A 172 0.90 12.54 -21.20
CA ALA A 172 0.22 13.71 -20.68
C ALA A 172 1.07 14.39 -19.62
N LEU A 173 1.43 15.65 -19.87
CA LEU A 173 2.11 16.53 -18.93
C LEU A 173 1.08 17.47 -18.32
N VAL A 174 0.94 17.47 -17.00
CA VAL A 174 0.00 18.31 -16.26
C VAL A 174 0.76 19.11 -15.22
N LYS A 175 0.74 20.44 -15.34
CA LYS A 175 1.32 21.32 -14.30
C LYS A 175 0.32 21.45 -13.16
N LEU A 176 0.65 20.91 -11.99
CA LEU A 176 -0.23 21.01 -10.84
C LEU A 176 -0.10 22.38 -10.16
N PRO A 177 -1.17 22.91 -9.55
CA PRO A 177 -1.10 24.15 -8.76
C PRO A 177 -0.22 24.01 -7.50
N SER A 178 0.18 22.79 -7.12
CA SER A 178 1.14 22.52 -6.06
C SER A 178 2.60 22.83 -6.46
N GLY A 179 2.86 23.13 -7.73
CA GLY A 179 4.20 23.42 -8.26
C GLY A 179 4.98 22.19 -8.74
N GLU A 180 4.41 20.99 -8.61
CA GLU A 180 4.97 19.76 -9.16
C GLU A 180 4.33 19.44 -10.51
N ASP A 181 5.15 19.21 -11.54
CA ASP A 181 4.67 18.74 -12.83
C ASP A 181 4.39 17.24 -12.76
N TYR A 182 3.16 16.84 -13.09
CA TYR A 182 2.75 15.45 -13.19
C TYR A 182 2.92 14.95 -14.63
N ASN A 183 3.80 13.97 -14.82
CA ASN A 183 4.04 13.34 -16.10
C ASN A 183 3.43 11.93 -16.12
N LEU A 184 2.43 11.75 -16.98
CA LEU A 184 1.81 10.46 -17.26
C LEU A 184 2.33 9.95 -18.59
N LYS A 185 2.94 8.76 -18.60
CA LYS A 185 3.31 8.05 -19.81
C LYS A 185 2.76 6.64 -19.76
N LEU A 186 1.76 6.35 -20.59
CA LEU A 186 1.11 5.05 -20.68
C LEU A 186 1.51 4.35 -21.98
N ARG A 187 1.94 3.08 -21.88
CA ARG A 187 2.15 2.21 -23.05
C ARG A 187 0.90 1.37 -23.29
N LEU A 188 0.24 1.65 -24.41
CA LEU A 188 -1.05 1.06 -24.75
C LEU A 188 -0.86 -0.34 -25.36
N PRO A 189 -1.67 -1.34 -24.96
CA PRO A 189 -1.58 -2.69 -25.49
C PRO A 189 -2.01 -2.80 -26.97
N TYR A 190 -2.87 -1.88 -27.43
CA TYR A 190 -3.41 -1.86 -28.80
C TYR A 190 -3.32 -0.46 -29.41
N PRO A 191 -3.26 -0.38 -30.76
CA PRO A 191 -3.16 0.91 -31.43
C PRO A 191 -4.42 1.76 -31.26
N ILE A 192 -4.23 3.08 -31.16
CA ILE A 192 -5.29 4.10 -31.17
C ILE A 192 -5.16 4.97 -32.43
N ILE A 193 -6.21 5.73 -32.77
CA ILE A 193 -6.18 6.74 -33.85
C ILE A 193 -5.91 8.10 -33.19
N PRO A 194 -4.68 8.65 -33.27
CA PRO A 194 -4.32 9.89 -32.58
C PRO A 194 -5.18 11.08 -33.02
N GLU A 195 -5.45 11.19 -34.32
CA GLU A 195 -6.20 12.30 -34.94
C GLU A 195 -7.66 12.39 -34.47
N GLN A 196 -8.24 11.27 -34.04
CA GLN A 196 -9.62 11.19 -33.54
C GLN A 196 -9.69 11.10 -32.00
N SER A 197 -8.53 11.13 -31.34
CA SER A 197 -8.42 11.11 -29.89
C SER A 197 -8.45 12.54 -29.35
N THR A 198 -9.12 12.74 -28.23
CA THR A 198 -9.39 14.07 -27.67
C THR A 198 -9.26 14.05 -26.16
N PHE A 199 -9.01 15.20 -25.54
CA PHE A 199 -9.04 15.34 -24.09
C PHE A 199 -9.92 16.51 -23.65
N LYS A 200 -10.45 16.44 -22.43
CA LYS A 200 -11.25 17.49 -21.80
C LYS A 200 -10.76 17.69 -20.37
N VAL A 201 -10.48 18.94 -20.03
CA VAL A 201 -10.12 19.35 -18.67
C VAL A 201 -11.37 19.89 -17.98
N LEU A 202 -11.75 19.31 -16.85
CA LEU A 202 -12.84 19.75 -15.97
C LEU A 202 -12.24 20.21 -14.63
N PHE A 203 -13.06 20.88 -13.81
CA PHE A 203 -12.59 21.44 -12.53
C PHE A 203 -12.13 20.37 -11.53
N THR A 204 -12.69 19.16 -11.60
CA THR A 204 -12.43 18.03 -10.68
C THR A 204 -11.66 16.87 -11.29
N LYS A 205 -11.53 16.84 -12.62
CA LYS A 205 -10.97 15.72 -13.34
C LYS A 205 -10.53 16.11 -14.74
N MET A 206 -9.66 15.31 -15.32
CA MET A 206 -9.31 15.36 -16.73
C MET A 206 -9.72 14.06 -17.40
N GLU A 207 -10.42 14.15 -18.52
CA GLU A 207 -10.87 12.99 -19.31
C GLU A 207 -10.10 12.94 -20.63
N ILE A 208 -9.44 11.83 -20.90
CA ILE A 208 -8.73 11.53 -22.15
C ILE A 208 -9.52 10.44 -22.88
N LYS A 209 -9.99 10.76 -24.09
CA LYS A 209 -10.75 9.85 -24.95
C LYS A 209 -9.88 9.41 -26.11
N MET A 210 -9.55 8.13 -26.15
CA MET A 210 -8.77 7.52 -27.22
C MET A 210 -9.69 6.78 -28.19
N LYS A 211 -9.60 7.09 -29.48
CA LYS A 211 -10.34 6.40 -30.53
C LYS A 211 -9.62 5.11 -30.91
N ARG A 212 -10.36 4.02 -31.06
CA ARG A 212 -9.80 2.75 -31.51
C ARG A 212 -10.07 2.50 -33.00
N PRO A 213 -9.12 1.89 -33.73
CA PRO A 213 -9.32 1.46 -35.11
C PRO A 213 -10.17 0.19 -35.20
N GLU A 214 -10.07 -0.71 -34.22
CA GLU A 214 -10.78 -1.99 -34.19
C GLU A 214 -11.56 -2.19 -32.90
N ALA A 215 -12.68 -2.93 -32.97
CA ALA A 215 -13.50 -3.31 -31.83
C ALA A 215 -12.85 -4.47 -31.05
N VAL A 216 -11.70 -4.19 -30.43
CA VAL A 216 -10.98 -5.11 -29.54
C VAL A 216 -11.26 -4.74 -28.10
N ARG A 217 -11.61 -5.72 -27.27
CA ARG A 217 -11.80 -5.52 -25.83
C ARG A 217 -10.44 -5.49 -25.12
N TRP A 218 -10.15 -4.40 -24.43
CA TRP A 218 -8.93 -4.27 -23.63
C TRP A 218 -9.13 -4.96 -22.28
N GLU A 219 -8.23 -5.89 -21.92
CA GLU A 219 -8.23 -6.55 -20.61
C GLU A 219 -7.45 -5.71 -19.57
N THR A 220 -6.40 -5.00 -20.02
CA THR A 220 -5.63 -4.03 -19.24
C THR A 220 -5.47 -2.72 -20.01
N LEU A 221 -5.22 -1.61 -19.28
CA LEU A 221 -4.95 -0.30 -19.88
C LEU A 221 -3.50 -0.18 -20.38
N GLU A 222 -2.57 -0.89 -19.72
CA GLU A 222 -1.15 -0.93 -20.06
C GLU A 222 -0.67 -2.38 -20.28
N GLY A 223 0.32 -2.56 -21.15
CA GLY A 223 0.96 -3.86 -21.38
C GLY A 223 2.07 -3.83 -22.42
N GLN A 224 3.02 -4.77 -22.31
CA GLN A 224 3.92 -5.10 -23.41
C GLN A 224 3.08 -5.68 -24.54
N GLY A 225 3.22 -5.13 -25.76
CA GLY A 225 2.34 -5.37 -26.91
C GLY A 225 2.39 -6.79 -27.51
N ASP A 226 2.50 -7.82 -26.68
CA ASP A 226 2.54 -9.23 -27.03
C ASP A 226 1.27 -9.92 -26.50
N VAL A 227 0.11 -9.54 -27.04
CA VAL A 227 -1.16 -10.22 -26.77
C VAL A 227 -1.58 -10.97 -28.02
N SER A 228 -1.38 -12.27 -28.01
CA SER A 228 -1.80 -13.19 -29.06
C SER A 228 -3.33 -13.26 -29.17
N LYS A 229 -3.82 -12.78 -30.33
CA LYS A 229 -5.20 -12.77 -30.87
C LYS A 229 -6.24 -11.93 -30.09
N PRO A 230 -6.73 -10.82 -30.69
CA PRO A 230 -7.78 -10.01 -30.09
C PRO A 230 -9.12 -10.76 -30.05
N LYS A 231 -9.79 -10.77 -28.88
CA LYS A 231 -11.22 -11.09 -28.80
C LYS A 231 -12.00 -9.91 -29.36
N GLN A 232 -12.59 -10.08 -30.55
CA GLN A 232 -13.50 -9.11 -31.14
C GLN A 232 -14.74 -8.96 -30.25
N PHE A 233 -15.32 -7.76 -30.21
CA PHE A 233 -16.67 -7.58 -29.67
C PHE A 233 -17.62 -8.51 -30.44
N ILE A 234 -18.17 -9.52 -29.78
CA ILE A 234 -19.21 -10.36 -30.37
C ILE A 234 -20.47 -9.50 -30.43
N ALA A 235 -20.82 -9.02 -31.62
CA ALA A 235 -22.17 -8.55 -31.90
C ALA A 235 -23.11 -9.77 -31.97
N ASP A 236 -24.27 -9.65 -31.34
CA ASP A 236 -25.39 -10.60 -31.31
C ASP A 236 -25.20 -11.89 -30.49
N VAL A 237 -25.32 -11.74 -29.18
CA VAL A 237 -26.43 -12.42 -28.51
C VAL A 237 -27.39 -11.32 -28.11
N LYS A 238 -28.66 -11.43 -28.51
CA LYS A 238 -29.78 -10.90 -27.73
C LYS A 238 -29.61 -11.45 -26.32
N ASN A 239 -28.75 -10.82 -25.53
CA ASN A 239 -28.84 -10.88 -24.10
C ASN A 239 -30.14 -10.13 -23.83
N LEU A 240 -31.24 -10.89 -23.86
CA LEU A 240 -32.25 -10.81 -22.82
C LEU A 240 -31.46 -10.83 -21.51
N TYR A 241 -30.95 -9.66 -21.14
CA TYR A 241 -30.72 -9.34 -19.76
C TYR A 241 -32.01 -9.78 -19.09
N PRO A 242 -32.00 -10.68 -18.10
CA PRO A 242 -33.19 -10.89 -17.32
C PRO A 242 -33.42 -9.53 -16.68
N SER A 243 -34.30 -8.73 -17.30
CA SER A 243 -34.68 -7.44 -16.78
C SER A 243 -35.16 -7.73 -15.38
N SER A 244 -34.38 -7.31 -14.39
CA SER A 244 -34.70 -7.43 -12.98
C SER A 244 -35.80 -6.41 -12.65
N SER A 245 -36.92 -6.49 -13.37
CA SER A 245 -38.01 -5.54 -13.34
C SER A 245 -39.35 -6.26 -13.59
N HIS A 246 -39.73 -7.12 -12.66
CA HIS A 246 -41.13 -7.19 -12.25
C HIS A 246 -41.25 -6.96 -10.74
N TYR A 247 -40.59 -5.92 -10.25
CA TYR A 247 -40.98 -5.30 -8.99
C TYR A 247 -40.51 -3.84 -8.96
N SER A 248 -41.35 -2.91 -9.41
CA SER A 248 -41.15 -1.50 -9.11
C SER A 248 -41.49 -1.28 -7.63
N ARG A 249 -40.51 -1.44 -6.74
CA ARG A 249 -40.68 -0.99 -5.36
C ARG A 249 -40.70 0.53 -5.40
N ASN A 250 -41.89 1.11 -5.24
CA ASN A 250 -42.07 2.56 -5.28
C ASN A 250 -41.42 3.17 -4.03
N TRP A 251 -40.18 3.63 -4.16
CA TRP A 251 -39.38 4.16 -3.05
C TRP A 251 -40.02 5.39 -2.40
N ASP A 252 -40.80 6.18 -3.14
CA ASP A 252 -41.57 7.31 -2.60
C ASP A 252 -42.69 6.85 -1.67
N LYS A 253 -43.32 5.69 -1.95
CA LYS A 253 -44.33 5.11 -1.08
C LYS A 253 -43.73 4.61 0.23
N LEU A 254 -42.53 4.01 0.17
CA LEU A 254 -41.84 3.47 1.34
C LEU A 254 -41.30 4.60 2.24
N VAL A 255 -40.82 5.71 1.66
CA VAL A 255 -40.45 6.93 2.41
C VAL A 255 -41.69 7.61 3.00
N GLY A 256 -42.83 7.58 2.30
CA GLY A 256 -44.12 8.03 2.82
C GLY A 256 -44.59 7.21 4.02
N GLU A 257 -44.57 5.88 3.90
CA GLU A 257 -44.97 4.93 4.95
C GLU A 257 -44.08 5.06 6.20
N ILE A 258 -42.75 5.24 6.05
CA ILE A 258 -41.83 5.47 7.19
C ILE A 258 -42.14 6.81 7.89
N LYS A 259 -42.40 7.90 7.13
CA LYS A 259 -42.78 9.20 7.74
C LYS A 259 -44.13 9.13 8.44
N GLU A 260 -45.05 8.31 7.94
CA GLU A 260 -46.38 8.13 8.51
C GLU A 260 -46.33 7.22 9.75
N GLU A 261 -45.46 6.21 9.78
CA GLU A 261 -45.11 5.42 10.97
C GLU A 261 -44.43 6.27 12.05
N GLU A 262 -43.43 7.08 11.71
CA GLU A 262 -42.78 7.98 12.67
C GLU A 262 -43.78 8.99 13.25
N LYS A 263 -44.73 9.49 12.44
CA LYS A 263 -45.80 10.38 12.90
C LYS A 263 -46.82 9.66 13.77
N ASN A 264 -47.16 8.40 13.49
CA ASN A 264 -48.06 7.60 14.31
C ASN A 264 -47.42 7.21 15.65
N GLU A 265 -46.11 6.88 15.65
CA GLU A 265 -45.37 6.52 16.85
C GLU A 265 -45.26 7.74 17.75
N ASN A 266 -44.93 8.90 17.18
CA ASN A 266 -44.81 10.13 17.94
C ASN A 266 -46.18 10.60 18.47
N ARG A 267 -47.27 10.38 17.73
CA ARG A 267 -48.66 10.67 18.18
C ARG A 267 -49.12 9.69 19.27
N SER A 268 -48.74 8.42 19.19
CA SER A 268 -49.04 7.40 20.20
C SER A 268 -48.26 7.65 21.48
N LYS A 269 -46.96 7.95 21.39
CA LYS A 269 -46.11 8.36 22.51
C LYS A 269 -46.66 9.63 23.19
N HIS A 270 -47.17 10.59 22.41
CA HIS A 270 -47.79 11.80 22.93
C HIS A 270 -49.17 11.56 23.56
N ALA A 271 -49.96 10.61 23.05
CA ALA A 271 -51.25 10.22 23.64
C ALA A 271 -51.05 9.44 24.95
N THR A 272 -50.07 8.54 25.00
CA THR A 272 -49.70 7.78 26.20
C THR A 272 -49.14 8.69 27.29
N ASN A 273 -48.25 9.64 26.94
CA ASN A 273 -47.75 10.62 27.91
C ASN A 273 -48.86 11.55 28.42
N LYS A 274 -49.81 11.93 27.56
CA LYS A 274 -50.93 12.79 27.95
C LYS A 274 -51.93 12.06 28.86
N SER A 275 -52.26 10.80 28.59
CA SER A 275 -53.10 9.99 29.50
C SER A 275 -52.41 9.72 30.84
N PHE A 276 -51.08 9.57 30.84
CA PHE A 276 -50.29 9.35 32.04
C PHE A 276 -50.26 10.61 32.93
N MET A 277 -50.12 11.80 32.32
CA MET A 277 -50.18 13.07 33.04
C MET A 277 -51.59 13.44 33.55
N GLU A 278 -52.66 13.03 32.85
CA GLU A 278 -54.04 13.39 33.21
C GLU A 278 -54.71 12.40 34.18
N SER A 279 -54.17 11.19 34.40
CA SER A 279 -54.81 10.15 35.24
C SER A 279 -54.09 9.80 36.55
N GLY A 280 -53.00 10.49 36.90
CA GLY A 280 -52.38 10.39 38.23
C GLY A 280 -52.10 8.95 38.69
N ASP A 281 -51.65 8.09 37.77
CA ASP A 281 -51.20 6.72 38.01
C ASP A 281 -52.18 5.70 38.62
N THR A 282 -53.50 5.89 38.55
CA THR A 282 -54.40 4.93 39.25
C THR A 282 -55.26 3.98 38.42
N ILE A 283 -55.66 4.22 37.16
CA ILE A 283 -56.43 3.19 36.40
C ILE A 283 -56.16 3.28 34.89
N SER A 284 -55.66 2.17 34.32
CA SER A 284 -55.59 1.96 32.87
C SER A 284 -56.95 1.49 32.37
N ASN A 285 -57.59 2.24 31.48
CA ASN A 285 -58.85 1.87 30.85
C ASN A 285 -58.67 1.73 29.34
N THR A 286 -58.99 0.56 28.79
CA THR A 286 -58.71 0.16 27.40
C THR A 286 -59.89 0.38 26.43
N ASN A 287 -60.84 1.26 26.76
CA ASN A 287 -61.97 1.55 25.87
C ASN A 287 -61.95 3.01 25.36
N TRP A 288 -61.63 3.19 24.08
CA TRP A 288 -61.28 4.48 23.46
C TRP A 288 -62.48 5.36 23.06
N PHE A 289 -63.72 4.91 23.25
CA PHE A 289 -64.91 5.59 22.71
C PHE A 289 -65.64 6.55 23.66
N VAL A 290 -65.21 6.71 24.93
CA VAL A 290 -65.99 7.48 25.94
C VAL A 290 -65.28 8.71 26.52
N VAL A 291 -64.00 8.98 26.22
CA VAL A 291 -63.25 10.11 26.84
C VAL A 291 -63.41 11.42 26.05
N GLY A 292 -64.61 11.71 25.55
CA GLY A 292 -64.89 12.91 24.73
C GLY A 292 -65.67 14.03 25.43
N LYS A 293 -66.29 13.80 26.60
CA LYS A 293 -67.19 14.78 27.22
C LYS A 293 -67.23 14.67 28.76
N ARG A 294 -66.25 15.26 29.45
CA ARG A 294 -66.40 16.06 30.70
C ARG A 294 -65.04 16.30 31.37
N LYS A 295 -64.90 17.48 31.98
CA LYS A 295 -63.71 17.95 32.71
C LYS A 295 -63.77 17.43 34.15
N VAL A 296 -62.68 16.87 34.68
CA VAL A 296 -62.55 16.51 36.09
C VAL A 296 -61.46 17.41 36.70
N GLU A 297 -61.78 18.08 37.80
CA GLU A 297 -60.87 18.96 38.54
C GLU A 297 -59.86 18.17 39.38
N ILE A 298 -58.67 18.76 39.51
CA ILE A 298 -57.47 18.20 40.14
C ILE A 298 -57.37 18.76 41.57
N ASN A 299 -57.14 17.90 42.56
CA ASN A 299 -56.55 18.28 43.85
C ASN A 299 -55.36 17.35 44.15
N PRO A 300 -54.21 17.86 44.63
CA PRO A 300 -53.02 17.05 44.87
C PRO A 300 -53.04 16.41 46.28
N PRO A 301 -52.55 15.17 46.46
CA PRO A 301 -52.11 14.67 47.76
C PRO A 301 -50.58 14.61 47.87
N ASP A 302 -50.12 15.05 49.04
CA ASP A 302 -48.74 15.04 49.55
C ASP A 302 -48.01 13.71 49.35
N ASP A 303 -46.80 13.76 48.78
CA ASP A 303 -45.59 12.98 49.18
C ASP A 303 -44.56 12.83 48.02
N MET A 304 -44.09 13.97 47.47
CA MET A 304 -43.02 14.03 46.46
C MET A 304 -41.68 14.50 47.07
N GLU A 305 -41.22 13.85 48.15
CA GLU A 305 -39.96 14.23 48.82
C GLU A 305 -38.83 13.17 48.78
N LYS A 306 -38.97 12.05 48.08
CA LYS A 306 -37.99 10.93 48.18
C LYS A 306 -37.14 10.58 46.95
N VAL A 307 -37.35 11.19 45.78
CA VAL A 307 -36.65 10.72 44.55
C VAL A 307 -35.43 11.59 44.16
N LEU A 308 -35.34 12.83 44.64
CA LEU A 308 -34.19 13.73 44.36
C LEU A 308 -32.90 13.35 45.13
N ASN A 309 -32.99 12.54 46.20
CA ASN A 309 -31.84 12.19 47.03
C ASN A 309 -31.00 10.98 46.56
N LYS A 310 -31.37 10.28 45.47
CA LYS A 310 -30.60 9.12 44.96
C LYS A 310 -29.60 9.44 43.84
N LEU A 311 -29.79 10.52 43.08
CA LEU A 311 -28.88 10.84 41.96
C LEU A 311 -27.61 11.60 42.39
N VAL A 312 -27.69 12.42 43.44
CA VAL A 312 -26.55 13.21 43.95
C VAL A 312 -25.48 12.31 44.61
N CYS A 313 -25.87 11.14 45.13
CA CYS A 313 -24.99 10.24 45.87
C CYS A 313 -24.00 9.45 44.99
N PHE A 314 -24.33 9.19 43.72
CA PHE A 314 -23.49 8.33 42.86
C PHE A 314 -22.32 9.11 42.23
N HIS A 315 -22.53 10.38 41.89
CA HIS A 315 -21.49 11.22 41.31
C HIS A 315 -20.45 11.69 42.36
N CYS A 316 -20.87 11.86 43.61
CA CYS A 316 -19.99 12.26 44.71
C CYS A 316 -19.00 11.15 45.11
N LYS A 317 -19.47 9.88 45.22
CA LYS A 317 -18.62 8.72 45.56
C LYS A 317 -17.54 8.39 44.51
N LYS A 318 -17.77 8.73 43.24
CA LYS A 318 -16.79 8.48 42.16
C LYS A 318 -15.63 9.49 42.19
N LYS A 319 -15.88 10.73 42.63
CA LYS A 319 -14.84 11.76 42.81
C LYS A 319 -13.95 11.48 44.03
N GLU A 320 -14.50 10.99 45.14
CA GLU A 320 -13.69 10.64 46.32
C GLU A 320 -12.75 9.44 46.10
N ARG A 321 -13.18 8.40 45.37
CA ARG A 321 -12.31 7.26 45.03
C ARG A 321 -11.10 7.64 44.17
N LYS A 322 -11.23 8.65 43.28
CA LYS A 322 -10.09 9.18 42.51
C LYS A 322 -9.16 10.05 43.36
N LYS A 323 -9.68 10.75 44.37
CA LYS A 323 -8.87 11.56 45.30
C LYS A 323 -8.06 10.69 46.27
N LYS A 324 -8.61 9.55 46.71
CA LYS A 324 -7.94 8.62 47.63
C LYS A 324 -6.74 7.90 46.98
N LYS A 325 -6.87 7.43 45.73
CA LYS A 325 -5.74 6.84 44.97
C LYS A 325 -4.57 7.80 44.75
N ARG A 326 -4.84 9.12 44.65
CA ARG A 326 -3.80 10.13 44.40
C ARG A 326 -3.04 10.56 45.67
N ASN A 327 -3.56 10.23 46.85
CA ASN A 327 -2.93 10.52 48.14
C ASN A 327 -2.10 9.34 48.67
N GLU A 328 -2.45 8.09 48.34
CA GLU A 328 -1.67 6.90 48.71
C GLU A 328 -0.32 6.81 47.94
N GLU A 329 -0.23 7.44 46.77
CA GLU A 329 0.99 7.51 45.94
C GLU A 329 1.99 8.59 46.42
N LYS A 330 1.59 9.46 47.37
CA LYS A 330 2.43 10.54 47.92
C LYS A 330 3.02 10.24 49.30
N THR A 331 2.64 9.14 49.94
CA THR A 331 3.10 8.75 51.29
C THR A 331 4.19 7.67 51.31
N HIS A 332 4.71 7.28 50.14
CA HIS A 332 5.88 6.39 50.02
C HIS A 332 7.05 7.12 49.34
N LEU A 333 7.60 8.12 50.01
CA LEU A 333 8.95 8.64 49.77
C LEU A 333 9.68 8.72 51.12
N PRO A 334 10.80 8.02 51.32
CA PRO A 334 11.50 7.97 52.60
C PRO A 334 12.29 9.26 52.85
N SER A 335 12.20 9.75 54.08
CA SER A 335 12.99 10.86 54.63
C SER A 335 14.48 10.50 54.69
N SER A 336 15.34 11.34 54.12
CA SER A 336 16.78 11.44 54.41
C SER A 336 17.11 12.87 54.79
#